data_AF-A0A1U9VQ16-F1
#
_entry.id   AF-A0A1U9VQ16-F1
#
_cell.length_a   1.000
_cell.length_b   1.000
_cell.length_c   1.000
_cell.angle_alpha   90.00
_cell.angle_beta   90.00
_cell.angle_gamma   90.00
#
_symmetry.space_group_name_H-M   'P 1'
#
loop_
_entity.id
_entity.type
_entity.pdbx_description
1 polymer ?
#
loop_
_entity_poly.entity_id
_entity_poly.type
_entity_poly.pdbx_seq_one_letter_code
_entity_poly.pdbx_strand_id
1 'polypeptide(L)'
;MKTLLLVPCLTLTACCTTNGASKPEPQIVVQTKIVDTACDWTRPIYVDKTDVLSNETAATILAHNRAGAKVCGWKPKATSVR
;
A
#
# COMPACT_ATOMS: atom_id res chain seq x y z
N MET A 1 -67.16 28.14 29.35
CA MET A 1 -66.05 28.57 28.48
C MET A 1 -64.92 27.55 28.62
N LYS A 2 -64.75 26.67 27.63
CA LYS A 2 -63.66 25.69 27.59
C LYS A 2 -63.27 25.55 26.12
N THR A 3 -62.24 26.27 25.72
CA THR A 3 -61.67 26.25 24.38
C THR A 3 -60.91 24.93 24.20
N LEU A 4 -61.46 24.01 23.41
CA LEU A 4 -60.72 22.85 22.92
C LEU A 4 -59.99 23.25 21.64
N LEU A 5 -58.69 23.47 21.78
CA LEU A 5 -57.72 23.64 20.70
C LEU A 5 -57.63 22.34 19.89
N LEU A 6 -58.05 22.38 18.64
CA LEU A 6 -57.87 21.32 17.65
C LEU A 6 -56.48 21.48 17.03
N VAL A 7 -55.55 20.60 17.41
CA VAL A 7 -54.23 20.46 16.77
C VAL A 7 -54.40 19.61 15.52
N PRO A 8 -54.12 20.10 14.30
CA PRO A 8 -54.12 19.25 13.12
C PRO A 8 -52.86 18.39 13.13
N CYS A 9 -53.06 17.08 13.23
CA CYS A 9 -52.00 16.08 13.10
C CYS A 9 -51.53 16.07 11.63
N LEU A 10 -50.43 16.77 11.33
CA LEU A 10 -49.75 16.72 10.04
C LEU A 10 -49.17 15.31 9.87
N THR A 11 -49.90 14.44 9.18
CA THR A 11 -49.39 13.13 8.78
C THR A 11 -48.38 13.32 7.66
N LEU A 12 -47.08 13.24 7.97
CA LEU A 12 -46.05 13.14 6.93
C LEU A 12 -46.28 11.83 6.15
N THR A 13 -46.84 11.94 4.96
CA THR A 13 -46.83 10.87 3.96
C THR A 13 -45.40 10.71 3.45
N ALA A 14 -44.60 9.94 4.17
CA ALA A 14 -43.36 9.39 3.63
C ALA A 14 -43.75 8.39 2.52
N CYS A 15 -43.57 8.78 1.26
CA CYS A 15 -43.73 7.87 0.13
C CYS A 15 -42.65 6.79 0.20
N CYS A 16 -43.00 5.63 0.74
CA CYS A 16 -42.19 4.42 0.63
C CYS A 16 -42.28 3.93 -0.82
N THR A 17 -41.37 4.35 -1.69
CA THR A 17 -41.19 3.71 -2.99
C THR A 17 -40.51 2.36 -2.76
N THR A 18 -41.31 1.29 -2.70
CA THR A 18 -40.79 -0.07 -2.80
C THR A 18 -40.38 -0.31 -4.25
N ASN A 19 -39.17 0.11 -4.61
CA ASN A 19 -38.55 -0.36 -5.85
C ASN A 19 -38.40 -1.88 -5.71
N GLY A 20 -39.07 -2.63 -6.58
CA GLY A 20 -39.00 -4.09 -6.61
C GLY A 20 -37.55 -4.55 -6.59
N ALA A 21 -37.28 -5.61 -5.83
CA ALA A 21 -35.95 -6.17 -5.65
C ALA A 21 -35.41 -6.70 -6.99
N SER A 22 -34.84 -5.81 -7.82
CA SER A 22 -33.89 -6.21 -8.84
C SER A 22 -32.66 -6.74 -8.12
N LYS A 23 -32.23 -7.94 -8.52
CA LYS A 23 -30.99 -8.54 -8.04
C LYS A 23 -29.87 -7.49 -8.23
N PRO A 24 -29.06 -7.16 -7.21
CA PRO A 24 -27.98 -6.19 -7.39
C PRO A 24 -27.11 -6.65 -8.55
N GLU A 25 -26.96 -5.78 -9.56
CA GLU A 25 -26.06 -6.05 -10.68
C GLU A 25 -24.63 -6.21 -10.13
N PRO A 26 -23.84 -7.18 -10.60
CA PRO A 26 -22.49 -7.38 -10.10
C PRO A 26 -21.65 -6.12 -10.36
N GLN A 27 -21.26 -5.45 -9.29
CA GLN A 27 -20.42 -4.25 -9.39
C GLN A 27 -18.97 -4.67 -9.59
N ILE A 28 -18.37 -4.34 -10.73
CA ILE A 28 -16.95 -4.59 -11.00
C ILE A 28 -16.13 -3.51 -10.29
N VAL A 29 -15.56 -3.83 -9.14
CA VAL A 29 -14.63 -2.94 -8.42
C VAL A 29 -13.22 -3.17 -8.96
N VAL A 30 -12.69 -2.19 -9.70
CA VAL A 30 -11.29 -2.21 -10.15
C VAL A 30 -10.40 -1.76 -9.00
N GLN A 31 -9.47 -2.61 -8.57
CA GLN A 31 -8.48 -2.29 -7.55
C GLN A 31 -7.08 -2.27 -8.16
N THR A 32 -6.40 -1.12 -8.06
CA THR A 32 -5.01 -0.99 -8.50
C THR A 32 -4.08 -1.48 -7.40
N LYS A 33 -3.24 -2.47 -7.70
CA LYS A 33 -2.16 -2.92 -6.81
C LYS A 33 -0.84 -2.34 -7.28
N ILE A 34 -0.14 -1.63 -6.40
CA ILE A 34 1.26 -1.23 -6.63
C ILE A 34 2.14 -2.37 -6.11
N VAL A 35 2.99 -2.90 -6.99
CA VAL A 35 3.98 -3.92 -6.65
C VAL A 35 5.36 -3.27 -6.77
N ASP A 36 6.09 -3.21 -5.66
CA ASP A 36 7.50 -2.83 -5.69
C ASP A 36 8.32 -3.98 -6.30
N THR A 37 8.96 -3.70 -7.43
CA THR A 37 9.79 -4.65 -8.18
C THR A 37 11.28 -4.28 -8.08
N ALA A 38 11.66 -3.38 -7.17
CA ALA A 38 13.04 -2.91 -7.03
C ALA A 38 14.03 -4.07 -6.83
N CYS A 39 13.67 -5.07 -6.03
CA CYS A 39 14.52 -6.23 -5.78
C CYS A 39 14.74 -7.14 -7.00
N ASP A 40 13.93 -7.01 -8.06
CA ASP A 40 14.03 -7.84 -9.26
C ASP A 40 15.16 -7.38 -10.19
N TRP A 41 15.45 -6.07 -10.19
CA TRP A 41 16.46 -5.47 -11.07
C TRP A 41 17.67 -4.89 -10.34
N THR A 42 17.63 -4.77 -9.01
CA THR A 42 18.78 -4.36 -8.19
C THR A 42 19.49 -5.58 -7.59
N ARG A 43 20.81 -5.48 -7.36
CA ARG A 43 21.64 -6.55 -6.79
C ARG A 43 22.73 -5.98 -5.90
N PRO A 44 23.32 -6.78 -4.98
CA PRO A 44 24.45 -6.35 -4.17
C PRO A 44 25.64 -5.96 -5.05
N ILE A 45 26.34 -4.91 -4.65
CA ILE A 45 27.61 -4.49 -5.27
C ILE A 45 28.75 -5.14 -4.49
N TYR A 46 29.43 -6.10 -5.09
CA TYR A 46 30.59 -6.73 -4.47
C TYR A 46 31.87 -6.01 -4.85
N VAL A 47 32.67 -5.67 -3.85
CA VAL A 47 33.97 -5.01 -4.00
C VAL A 47 35.07 -6.05 -3.79
N ASP A 48 36.10 -6.04 -4.63
CA ASP A 48 37.32 -6.83 -4.47
C ASP A 48 38.44 -6.04 -3.78
N LYS A 49 39.47 -6.73 -3.29
CA LYS A 49 40.60 -6.11 -2.62
C LYS A 49 41.45 -5.25 -3.56
N THR A 50 41.34 -5.47 -4.88
CA THR A 50 42.04 -4.70 -5.91
C THR A 50 41.29 -3.44 -6.33
N ASP A 51 40.04 -3.24 -5.89
CA ASP A 51 39.27 -2.06 -6.24
C ASP A 51 39.79 -0.83 -5.48
N VAL A 52 39.97 0.28 -6.17
CA VAL A 52 40.36 1.57 -5.58
C VAL A 52 39.13 2.45 -5.47
N LEU A 53 38.63 2.62 -4.24
CA LEU A 53 37.46 3.42 -3.93
C LEU A 53 37.83 4.59 -3.02
N SER A 54 37.18 5.75 -3.20
CA SER A 54 37.17 6.76 -2.15
C SER A 54 36.38 6.24 -0.94
N ASN A 55 36.66 6.81 0.24
CA ASN A 55 35.95 6.44 1.48
C ASN A 55 34.44 6.64 1.34
N GLU A 56 34.05 7.72 0.66
CA GLU A 56 32.69 8.17 0.42
C GLU A 56 31.95 7.20 -0.50
N THR A 57 32.63 6.71 -1.55
CA THR A 57 32.07 5.70 -2.46
C THR A 57 31.90 4.37 -1.75
N ALA A 58 32.92 3.93 -0.99
CA ALA A 58 32.85 2.71 -0.21
C ALA A 58 31.72 2.75 0.84
N ALA A 59 31.54 3.90 1.52
CA ALA A 59 30.46 4.10 2.48
C ALA A 59 29.07 4.04 1.80
N THR A 60 28.94 4.62 0.62
CA THR A 60 27.68 4.61 -0.15
C THR A 60 27.32 3.20 -0.62
N ILE A 61 28.29 2.44 -1.15
CA ILE A 61 28.12 1.03 -1.52
C ILE A 61 27.71 0.20 -0.31
N LEU A 62 28.38 0.40 0.83
CA LEU A 62 28.05 -0.30 2.06
C LEU A 62 26.61 0.00 2.52
N ALA A 63 26.18 1.26 2.46
CA ALA A 63 24.82 1.66 2.79
C ALA A 63 23.79 1.01 1.84
N HIS A 64 24.06 1.03 0.53
CA HIS A 64 23.22 0.37 -0.48
C HIS A 64 23.05 -1.12 -0.20
N ASN A 65 24.16 -1.84 0.01
CA ASN A 65 24.13 -3.28 0.27
C ASN A 65 23.42 -3.63 1.58
N ARG A 66 23.57 -2.80 2.62
CA ARG A 66 22.85 -2.98 3.89
C ARG A 66 21.34 -2.77 3.73
N ALA A 67 20.94 -1.77 2.95
CA ALA A 67 19.53 -1.56 2.64
C ALA A 67 18.94 -2.76 1.88
N GLY A 68 19.62 -3.25 0.85
CA GLY A 68 19.21 -4.43 0.11
C GLY A 68 19.25 -5.72 0.95
N ALA A 69 20.15 -5.85 1.92
CA ALA A 69 20.13 -6.97 2.86
C ALA A 69 18.85 -6.98 3.71
N LYS A 70 18.40 -5.80 4.14
CA LYS A 70 17.17 -5.63 4.93
C LYS A 70 15.90 -5.81 4.09
N VAL A 71 15.86 -5.24 2.89
CA VAL A 71 14.64 -5.17 2.06
C VAL A 71 14.53 -6.36 1.10
N CYS A 72 15.65 -6.77 0.50
CA CYS A 72 15.69 -7.76 -0.57
C CYS A 72 16.39 -9.08 -0.15
N GLY A 73 16.82 -9.23 1.10
CA GLY A 73 17.45 -10.45 1.60
C GLY A 73 18.86 -10.74 1.05
N TRP A 74 19.52 -9.72 0.49
CA TRP A 74 20.86 -9.82 -0.07
C TRP A 74 21.90 -10.34 0.92
N LYS A 75 22.90 -11.05 0.39
CA LYS A 75 23.97 -11.67 1.18
C LYS A 75 25.32 -11.01 0.90
N PRO A 76 26.21 -10.91 1.89
CA PRO A 76 27.59 -10.52 1.65
C PRO A 76 28.31 -11.50 0.71
N LYS A 77 29.36 -11.04 0.01
CA LYS A 77 30.29 -11.93 -0.69
C LYS A 77 30.86 -12.89 0.33
N ALA A 78 30.78 -14.20 0.07
CA ALA A 78 31.40 -15.19 0.93
C ALA A 78 32.90 -14.88 1.00
N THR A 79 33.38 -14.56 2.19
CA THR A 79 34.82 -14.48 2.44
C THR A 79 35.35 -15.90 2.25
N SER A 80 36.07 -16.11 1.14
CA SER A 80 36.94 -17.27 1.00
C SER A 80 37.97 -17.15 2.13
N VAL A 81 37.69 -17.79 3.27
CA VAL A 81 38.65 -18.02 4.33
C VAL A 81 39.72 -18.89 3.70
N ARG A 82 40.84 -18.28 3.32
CA ARG A 82 42.11 -18.96 3.10
C ARG A 82 43.06 -18.49 4.18
#